data_AF-F9CUE3-F1
#
_entry.id   AF-F9CUE3-F1
#
_cell.length_a   1.000
_cell.length_b   1.000
_cell.length_c   1.000
_cell.angle_alpha   90.00
_cell.angle_beta   90.00
_cell.angle_gamma   90.00
#
_symmetry.space_group_name_H-M   'P 1'
#
loop_
_entity.id
_entity.type
_entity.pdbx_description
1 polymer ?
#
loop_
_entity_poly.entity_id
_entity_poly.type
_entity_poly.pdbx_seq_one_letter_code
_entity_poly.pdbx_strand_id
1 'polypeptide(L)'
;MQISENNKLPWGFVEGKIANHVAGHPVIIQIFDNDEIIPGNSVGAVHFAQTIVNEDGSYEYKFRVLDSNNGKITKIFDGNYTVKIFKVVYLQPNLDVI
;
A
#
# COMPACT_ATOMS: atom_id res chain seq x y z
N MET A 1 16.56 -0.16 3.07
CA MET A 1 16.05 -1.47 3.53
C MET A 1 16.43 -2.49 2.45
N GLN A 2 17.34 -3.44 2.73
CA GLN A 2 17.63 -4.56 1.83
C GLN A 2 17.04 -5.83 2.46
N ILE A 3 16.16 -6.51 1.73
CA ILE A 3 15.49 -7.72 2.17
C ILE A 3 16.04 -8.87 1.32
N SER A 4 16.54 -9.92 1.97
CA SER A 4 17.03 -11.14 1.32
C SER A 4 15.91 -11.83 0.52
N GLU A 5 16.23 -12.24 -0.71
CA GLU A 5 15.31 -13.00 -1.59
C GLU A 5 14.86 -14.33 -0.97
N ASN A 6 15.66 -14.91 -0.08
CA ASN A 6 15.36 -16.19 0.60
C ASN A 6 14.61 -16.04 1.94
N ASN A 7 14.09 -14.85 2.24
CA ASN A 7 13.40 -14.61 3.50
C ASN A 7 11.98 -15.22 3.50
N LYS A 8 11.79 -16.24 4.36
CA LYS A 8 10.55 -17.04 4.55
C LYS A 8 9.47 -16.38 5.42
N LEU A 9 9.68 -15.16 5.91
CA LEU A 9 8.66 -14.47 6.72
C LEU A 9 7.37 -14.26 5.90
N PRO A 10 6.18 -14.32 6.53
CA PRO A 10 4.92 -14.21 5.83
C PRO A 10 4.80 -12.85 5.13
N TRP A 11 4.10 -12.88 4.00
CA TRP A 11 3.82 -11.71 3.18
C TRP A 11 2.35 -11.34 3.32
N GLY A 12 2.09 -10.04 3.37
CA GLY A 12 0.79 -9.46 3.09
C GLY A 12 0.78 -8.85 1.69
N PHE A 13 -0.41 -8.70 1.12
CA PHE A 13 -0.60 -8.01 -0.14
C PHE A 13 -1.83 -7.10 -0.08
N VAL A 14 -1.72 -5.94 -0.73
CA VAL A 14 -2.85 -5.10 -1.11
C VAL A 14 -2.90 -5.11 -2.62
N GLU A 15 -3.98 -5.63 -3.18
CA GLU A 15 -4.19 -5.72 -4.62
C GLU A 15 -5.57 -5.21 -5.00
N GLY A 16 -5.73 -4.85 -6.28
CA GLY A 16 -7.03 -4.47 -6.80
C GLY A 16 -6.97 -4.02 -8.24
N LYS A 17 -8.10 -3.49 -8.71
CA LYS A 17 -8.27 -2.98 -10.07
C LYS A 17 -8.96 -1.63 -10.03
N ILE A 18 -8.39 -0.62 -10.69
CA ILE A 18 -8.94 0.75 -10.75
C ILE A 18 -9.28 1.17 -12.18
N ALA A 19 -10.43 1.82 -12.33
CA ALA A 19 -10.82 2.47 -13.58
C ALA A 19 -10.29 3.91 -13.67
N ASN A 20 -10.24 4.49 -14.88
CA ASN A 20 -9.96 5.91 -15.14
C ASN A 20 -8.66 6.43 -14.48
N HIS A 21 -7.63 5.60 -14.42
CA HIS A 21 -6.32 5.99 -13.89
C HIS A 21 -5.52 6.72 -14.96
N VAL A 22 -4.62 7.60 -14.54
CA VAL A 22 -3.66 8.23 -15.44
C VAL A 22 -2.51 7.25 -15.68
N ALA A 23 -2.22 6.94 -16.95
CA ALA A 23 -1.14 6.03 -17.31
C ALA A 23 0.21 6.53 -16.77
N GLY A 24 1.02 5.62 -16.24
CA GLY A 24 2.32 5.94 -15.64
C GLY A 24 2.27 6.53 -14.23
N HIS A 25 1.08 6.79 -13.67
CA HIS A 25 0.95 7.23 -12.28
C HIS A 25 0.64 6.05 -11.36
N PRO A 26 1.35 5.93 -10.21
CA PRO A 26 1.10 4.86 -9.26
C PRO A 26 -0.19 5.10 -8.48
N VAL A 27 -0.70 4.04 -7.84
CA VAL A 27 -1.61 4.20 -6.70
C VAL A 27 -0.79 4.47 -5.44
N ILE A 28 -1.36 5.27 -4.55
CA ILE A 28 -0.84 5.53 -3.21
C ILE A 28 -1.68 4.70 -2.23
N ILE A 29 -1.01 3.92 -1.40
CA ILE A 29 -1.62 3.05 -0.39
C ILE A 29 -1.25 3.58 0.99
N GLN A 30 -2.26 3.79 1.82
CA GLN A 30 -2.09 4.12 3.24
C GLN A 30 -2.81 3.06 4.08
N ILE A 31 -2.10 2.45 5.03
CA ILE A 31 -2.66 1.49 5.97
C ILE A 31 -2.68 2.15 7.35
N PHE A 32 -3.85 2.18 7.98
CA PHE A 32 -4.09 2.73 9.30
C PHE A 32 -4.41 1.59 10.25
N ASP A 33 -3.72 1.56 11.39
CA ASP A 33 -4.08 0.69 12.49
C ASP A 33 -5.30 1.28 13.22
N ASN A 34 -6.38 0.50 13.34
CA ASN A 34 -7.60 0.98 13.97
C ASN A 34 -7.54 0.89 15.51
N ASP A 35 -6.61 0.10 16.05
CA ASP A 35 -6.44 -0.12 17.48
C ASP A 35 -5.36 0.83 18.07
N GLU A 36 -4.53 1.46 17.22
CA GLU A 36 -3.50 2.41 17.62
C GLU A 36 -4.02 3.86 17.70
N ILE A 37 -4.08 4.40 18.92
CA ILE A 37 -4.36 5.82 19.17
C ILE A 37 -3.02 6.56 19.24
N ILE A 38 -2.61 7.24 18.16
CA ILE A 38 -1.43 8.10 18.19
C ILE A 38 -1.81 9.48 18.75
N PRO A 39 -1.20 9.94 19.86
CA PRO A 39 -1.47 11.28 20.39
C PRO A 39 -1.11 12.36 19.36
N GLY A 40 -2.08 13.21 18.99
CA GLY A 40 -1.92 14.27 17.99
C GLY A 40 -2.34 13.91 16.56
N ASN A 41 -2.66 12.63 16.29
CA ASN A 41 -3.25 12.19 15.03
C ASN A 41 -4.14 10.97 15.31
N SER A 42 -5.45 11.18 15.48
CA SER A 42 -6.38 10.21 16.07
C SER A 42 -6.51 8.85 15.35
N VAL A 43 -5.84 8.65 14.21
CA VAL A 43 -5.58 7.35 13.57
C VAL A 43 -4.28 7.50 12.78
N GLY A 44 -3.17 6.98 13.28
CA GLY A 44 -1.88 7.09 12.59
C GLY A 44 -1.81 6.17 11.38
N ALA A 45 -1.44 6.68 10.20
CA ALA A 45 -1.04 5.79 9.11
C ALA A 45 0.24 5.06 9.56
N VAL A 46 0.14 3.76 9.81
CA VAL A 46 1.28 2.92 10.21
C VAL A 46 2.13 2.52 9.01
N HIS A 47 1.57 2.63 7.79
CA HIS A 47 2.28 2.29 6.56
C HIS A 47 1.86 3.14 5.38
N PHE A 48 2.85 3.54 4.58
CA PHE A 48 2.67 4.29 3.34
C PHE A 48 3.45 3.61 2.22
N ALA A 49 2.81 3.42 1.08
CA ALA A 49 3.43 2.82 -0.09
C ALA A 49 2.89 3.40 -1.40
N GLN A 50 3.64 3.18 -2.47
CA GLN A 50 3.20 3.42 -3.84
C GLN A 50 3.46 2.15 -4.65
N THR A 51 2.55 1.80 -5.56
CA THR A 51 2.78 0.70 -6.50
C THR A 51 2.29 1.09 -7.90
N ILE A 52 2.96 0.54 -8.90
CA ILE A 52 2.67 0.77 -10.31
C ILE A 52 1.29 0.17 -10.64
N VAL A 53 0.56 0.86 -11.50
CA VAL A 53 -0.71 0.39 -12.06
C VAL A 53 -0.42 -0.12 -13.47
N ASN A 54 -0.80 -1.35 -13.75
CA ASN A 54 -0.73 -1.94 -15.08
C ASN A 54 -1.71 -1.24 -16.03
N GLU A 55 -1.51 -1.39 -17.34
CA GLU A 55 -2.38 -0.79 -18.36
C GLU A 55 -3.87 -1.16 -18.19
N ASP A 56 -4.15 -2.37 -17.71
CA ASP A 56 -5.51 -2.84 -17.45
C ASP A 56 -6.12 -2.26 -16.17
N GLY A 57 -5.37 -1.46 -15.41
CA GLY A 57 -5.76 -0.87 -14.13
C GLY A 57 -5.49 -1.76 -12.91
N SER A 58 -4.91 -2.95 -13.08
CA SER A 58 -4.53 -3.82 -11.96
C SER A 58 -3.28 -3.32 -11.24
N TYR A 59 -3.20 -3.58 -9.94
CA TYR A 59 -2.01 -3.32 -9.14
C TYR A 59 -1.90 -4.35 -8.01
N GLU A 60 -0.67 -4.59 -7.59
CA GLU A 60 -0.33 -5.45 -6.45
C GLU A 60 0.80 -4.77 -5.66
N TYR A 61 0.65 -4.70 -4.35
CA TYR A 61 1.69 -4.24 -3.44
C TYR A 61 1.94 -5.30 -2.37
N LYS A 62 3.15 -5.86 -2.35
CA LYS A 62 3.58 -6.85 -1.34
C LYS A 62 4.38 -6.17 -0.24
N PHE A 63 4.09 -6.56 0.99
CA PHE A 63 4.82 -6.08 2.17
C PHE A 63 5.03 -7.22 3.16
N ARG A 64 6.02 -7.05 4.03
CA ARG A 64 6.31 -8.01 5.10
C ARG A 64 5.42 -7.71 6.30
N VAL A 65 4.81 -8.76 6.86
CA VAL A 65 4.00 -8.63 8.09
C VAL A 65 4.83 -8.82 9.37
N LEU A 66 6.06 -9.32 9.21
CA LEU A 66 7.04 -9.48 10.29
C LEU A 66 8.29 -8.65 9.98
N ASP A 67 8.79 -7.95 11.00
CA ASP A 67 10.13 -7.38 11.00
C ASP A 67 11.08 -8.31 11.78
N SER A 68 12.34 -8.36 11.36
CA SER A 68 13.38 -9.11 12.07
C SER A 68 14.58 -8.21 12.31
N ASN A 69 14.81 -7.91 13.59
CA ASN A 69 15.94 -7.09 14.01
C ASN A 69 16.73 -7.83 15.10
N ASN A 70 18.03 -8.07 14.87
CA ASN A 70 18.93 -8.84 15.73
C ASN A 70 18.36 -10.19 16.22
N GLY A 71 17.66 -10.93 15.35
CA GLY A 71 17.09 -12.25 15.67
C GLY A 71 15.77 -12.19 16.46
N LYS A 72 15.31 -11.00 16.88
CA LYS A 72 13.96 -10.81 17.41
C LYS A 72 13.00 -10.60 16.26
N ILE A 73 11.96 -11.42 16.19
CA ILE A 73 10.86 -11.28 15.23
C ILE A 73 9.75 -10.49 15.90
N THR A 74 9.35 -9.38 15.28
CA THR A 74 8.21 -8.57 15.73
C THR A 74 7.12 -8.60 14.68
N LYS A 75 5.89 -8.88 15.12
CA LYS A 75 4.71 -8.67 14.26
C LYS A 75 4.50 -7.17 14.13
N ILE A 76 4.56 -6.68 12.90
CA ILE A 76 4.33 -5.27 12.59
C ILE A 76 2.95 -5.03 11.97
N PHE A 77 2.23 -6.12 11.63
CA PHE A 77 0.82 -6.09 11.27
C PHE A 77 0.09 -7.23 12.00
N ASP A 78 -0.71 -6.90 13.00
CA ASP A 78 -1.57 -7.82 13.74
C ASP A 78 -2.81 -7.03 14.20
N GLY A 79 -4.01 -7.41 13.74
CA GLY A 79 -5.25 -6.70 14.09
C GLY A 79 -6.06 -6.24 12.88
N ASN A 80 -6.94 -5.26 13.11
CA ASN A 80 -7.84 -4.72 12.11
C ASN A 80 -7.28 -3.42 11.53
N TYR A 81 -7.16 -3.36 10.21
CA TYR A 81 -6.58 -2.20 9.52
C TYR A 81 -7.59 -1.58 8.57
N THR A 82 -7.50 -0.25 8.43
CA THR A 82 -8.17 0.47 7.36
C THR A 82 -7.17 0.77 6.26
N VAL A 83 -7.43 0.28 5.05
CA VAL A 83 -6.60 0.57 3.86
C VAL A 83 -7.29 1.65 3.03
N LYS A 84 -6.60 2.76 2.79
CA LYS A 84 -7.03 3.82 1.87
C LYS A 84 -6.15 3.80 0.63
N ILE A 85 -6.80 3.84 -0.53
CA ILE A 85 -6.14 3.79 -1.83
C ILE A 85 -6.49 5.05 -2.59
N PHE A 86 -5.47 5.78 -2.99
CA PHE A 86 -5.60 6.99 -3.78
C PHE A 86 -5.04 6.73 -5.17
N LYS A 87 -5.73 7.25 -6.18
CA LYS A 87 -5.30 7.18 -7.58
C LYS A 87 -5.30 8.58 -8.18
N VAL A 88 -4.42 8.80 -9.13
CA VAL A 88 -4.50 9.98 -9.99
C VAL A 88 -5.53 9.70 -11.08
N VAL A 89 -6.42 10.66 -11.31
CA VAL A 89 -7.43 10.62 -12.37
C VAL A 89 -7.28 11.86 -13.25
N TYR A 90 -7.65 11.75 -14.52
CA TYR A 90 -7.79 12.93 -15.36
C TYR A 90 -8.98 13.76 -14.88
N LEU A 91 -8.81 15.08 -14.83
CA LEU A 91 -9.90 16.02 -14.52
C LEU A 91 -11.03 15.91 -15.54
N GLN A 92 -10.69 15.59 -16.79
CA GLN A 92 -11.61 15.43 -17.91
C GLN A 92 -11.31 14.09 -18.59
N PRO A 93 -12.03 13.01 -18.24
CA PRO A 93 -11.73 11.66 -18.73
C PRO A 93 -12.01 11.44 -20.23
N ASN A 94 -12.63 12.41 -20.93
CA ASN A 94 -13.11 12.27 -22.31
C ASN A 94 -12.54 13.31 -23.29
N LEU A 95 -11.41 13.96 -22.98
CA LEU A 95 -10.66 14.65 -24.03
C LEU A 95 -9.71 13.64 -24.65
N ASP A 96 -10.24 12.88 -25.60
CA ASP A 96 -9.39 12.32 -26.64
C ASP A 96 -8.54 13.47 -27.18
N VAL A 97 -7.22 13.32 -27.08
CA VAL A 97 -6.28 14.27 -27.65
C VAL A 97 -6.58 14.35 -29.15
N ILE A 98 -7.16 15.48 -29.57
CA ILE A 98 -7.43 15.81 -30.97
C ILE A 98 -6.10 15.99 -31.70
#